data_AF-A0A9X4PK03-F1
#
_entry.id   AF-A0A9X4PK03-F1
#
_cell.length_a   1.000
_cell.length_b   1.000
_cell.length_c   1.000
_cell.angle_alpha   90.00
_cell.angle_beta   90.00
_cell.angle_gamma   90.00
#
_symmetry.space_group_name_H-M   'P 1'
#
loop_
_entity.id
_entity.type
_entity.pdbx_description
1 polymer ?
#
loop_
_entity_poly.entity_id
_entity_poly.type
_entity_poly.pdbx_seq_one_letter_code
_entity_poly.pdbx_strand_id
1 'polypeptide(L)'
;YAEETSERELERIIGSDVIIKKAYEELNRFNWSEKEFIAYEQEIKRIRDEKAVLAQKLDDARDEGIQIGEERGRQEGILIGHQKGRAEGKIEVAKNLLRAGISVDIIAQTNGLPKAEIARLKEEVTS
;
A
#
# COMPACT_ATOMS: atom_id res chain seq x y z
N TYR A 1 -27.56 24.69 55.34
CA TYR A 1 -27.35 24.81 53.89
C TYR A 1 -26.04 24.10 53.60
N ALA A 2 -26.05 23.00 52.85
CA ALA A 2 -24.81 22.47 52.31
C ALA A 2 -24.35 23.42 51.22
N GLU A 3 -23.08 23.84 51.25
CA GLU A 3 -22.50 24.65 50.19
C GLU A 3 -22.62 23.90 48.85
N GLU A 4 -22.98 24.61 47.78
CA GLU A 4 -22.94 24.04 46.43
C GLU A 4 -21.50 23.67 46.11
N THR A 5 -21.21 22.37 46.01
CA THR A 5 -19.90 21.87 45.62
C THR A 5 -19.59 22.34 44.21
N SER A 6 -18.49 23.08 44.03
CA SER A 6 -18.07 23.56 42.71
C SER A 6 -17.63 22.40 41.79
N GLU A 7 -17.72 22.58 40.47
CA GLU A 7 -17.35 21.54 39.48
C GLU A 7 -15.92 21.02 39.67
N ARG A 8 -14.98 21.91 40.03
CA ARG A 8 -13.59 21.54 40.35
C ARG A 8 -13.45 20.72 41.63
N GLU A 9 -14.33 20.94 42.58
CA GLU A 9 -14.33 20.26 43.87
C GLU A 9 -15.01 18.89 43.75
N LEU A 10 -16.03 18.79 42.90
CA LEU A 10 -16.61 17.53 42.42
C LEU A 10 -15.55 16.68 41.69
N GLU A 11 -14.78 17.25 40.76
CA GLU A 11 -13.68 16.53 40.08
C GLU A 11 -12.65 15.98 41.08
N ARG A 12 -12.36 16.72 42.15
CA ARG A 12 -11.47 16.27 43.24
C ARG A 12 -12.07 15.15 44.10
N ILE A 13 -13.39 15.17 44.33
CA ILE A 13 -14.11 14.18 45.15
C ILE A 13 -14.34 12.89 44.37
N ILE A 14 -14.76 12.99 43.10
CA ILE A 14 -14.97 11.87 42.19
C ILE A 14 -13.62 11.24 41.83
N GLY A 15 -12.59 12.07 41.65
CA GLY A 15 -11.21 11.62 41.45
C GLY A 15 -11.07 10.56 40.36
N SER A 16 -10.33 9.49 40.67
CA SER A 16 -10.10 8.32 39.82
C SER A 16 -11.05 7.14 40.09
N ASP A 17 -12.06 7.31 40.95
CA ASP A 17 -13.01 6.24 41.23
C ASP A 17 -13.98 6.06 40.05
N VAL A 18 -13.79 4.95 39.35
CA VAL A 18 -14.52 4.61 38.13
C VAL A 18 -16.03 4.44 38.37
N ILE A 19 -16.43 4.04 39.58
CA ILE A 19 -17.83 3.81 39.92
C ILE A 19 -18.53 5.13 40.22
N ILE A 20 -17.91 5.99 41.01
CA ILE A 20 -18.45 7.32 41.34
C ILE A 20 -18.51 8.18 40.08
N LYS A 21 -17.48 8.12 39.24
CA LYS A 21 -17.46 8.84 37.95
C LYS A 21 -18.59 8.39 37.02
N LYS A 22 -18.81 7.08 36.87
CA LYS A 22 -19.93 6.56 36.09
C LYS A 22 -21.28 7.00 36.65
N ALA A 23 -21.47 6.90 37.97
CA ALA A 23 -22.73 7.32 38.60
C ALA A 23 -23.03 8.82 38.40
N TYR A 24 -22.00 9.68 38.44
CA TYR A 24 -22.13 11.10 38.14
C TYR A 24 -22.44 11.36 36.65
N GLU A 25 -21.73 10.70 35.73
CA GLU A 25 -21.98 10.81 34.28
C GLU A 25 -23.40 10.35 33.91
N GLU A 26 -23.89 9.27 34.51
CA GLU A 26 -25.27 8.78 34.34
C GLU A 26 -26.30 9.76 34.93
N LEU A 27 -26.12 10.25 36.16
CA LEU A 27 -27.01 11.24 36.78
C LEU A 27 -27.06 12.54 35.97
N ASN A 28 -25.91 13.00 35.47
CA ASN A 28 -25.82 14.21 34.64
C ASN A 28 -26.58 14.03 33.31
N ARG A 29 -26.50 12.84 32.68
CA ARG A 29 -27.30 12.50 31.49
C ARG A 29 -28.81 12.52 31.77
N PHE A 30 -29.25 12.02 32.92
CA PHE A 30 -30.67 12.03 33.32
C PHE A 30 -31.23 13.43 33.59
N ASN A 31 -30.35 14.39 33.89
CA ASN A 31 -30.73 15.77 34.20
C ASN A 31 -30.76 16.69 32.97
N TRP A 32 -30.47 16.17 31.77
CA TRP A 32 -30.53 16.94 30.52
C TRP A 32 -31.95 17.09 30.01
N SER A 33 -32.24 18.25 29.42
CA SER A 33 -33.45 18.42 28.63
C SER A 33 -33.39 17.56 27.35
N GLU A 34 -34.56 17.20 26.80
CA GLU A 34 -34.66 16.45 25.54
C GLU A 34 -33.85 17.12 24.41
N LYS A 35 -33.83 18.46 24.37
CA LYS A 35 -33.08 19.22 23.38
C LYS A 35 -31.56 19.05 23.53
N GLU A 36 -31.04 19.05 24.76
CA GLU A 36 -29.61 18.86 25.04
C GLU A 36 -29.17 17.43 24.74
N PHE A 37 -29.99 16.44 25.11
CA PHE A 37 -29.75 15.04 24.78
C PHE A 37 -29.70 14.80 23.26
N ILE A 38 -30.66 15.35 22.51
CA ILE A 38 -30.69 15.26 21.04
C ILE A 38 -29.44 15.91 20.43
N ALA A 39 -29.05 17.10 20.91
CA ALA A 39 -27.86 17.80 20.41
C ALA A 39 -26.58 16.99 20.67
N TYR A 40 -26.45 16.39 21.86
CA TYR A 40 -25.34 15.50 22.19
C TYR A 40 -25.29 14.27 21.28
N GLU A 41 -26.41 13.55 21.11
CA GLU A 41 -26.46 12.36 20.26
C GLU A 41 -26.16 12.69 18.79
N GLN A 42 -26.62 13.84 18.30
CA GLN A 42 -26.30 14.33 16.95
C GLN A 42 -24.81 14.59 16.78
N GLU A 43 -24.15 15.19 17.76
CA GLU A 43 -22.71 15.44 17.71
C GLU A 43 -21.90 14.13 17.79
N ILE A 44 -22.31 13.21 18.66
CA ILE A 44 -21.71 11.86 18.72
C ILE A 44 -21.89 11.13 17.38
N LYS A 45 -23.07 11.22 16.76
CA LYS A 45 -23.32 10.66 15.43
C LYS A 45 -22.42 11.30 14.39
N ARG A 46 -22.30 12.63 14.36
CA ARG A 46 -21.41 13.36 13.43
C ARG A 46 -19.97 12.86 13.54
N ILE A 47 -19.45 12.76 14.78
CA ILE A 47 -18.08 12.28 15.02
C ILE A 47 -17.92 10.82 14.57
N ARG A 48 -18.93 9.97 14.78
CA ARG A 48 -18.90 8.57 14.33
C ARG A 48 -18.92 8.49 12.80
N ASP A 49 -19.77 9.25 12.15
CA ASP A 49 -19.88 9.29 10.68
C ASP A 49 -18.57 9.80 10.07
N GLU A 50 -17.97 10.85 10.63
CA GLU A 50 -16.67 11.38 10.19
C GLU A 50 -15.55 10.35 10.32
N LYS A 51 -15.51 9.61 11.44
CA LYS A 51 -14.55 8.51 11.65
C LYS A 51 -14.77 7.37 10.65
N ALA A 52 -16.01 7.00 10.38
CA ALA A 52 -16.34 5.95 9.43
C ALA A 52 -15.93 6.33 8.00
N VAL A 53 -16.21 7.58 7.59
CA VAL A 53 -15.79 8.11 6.29
C VAL A 53 -14.27 8.12 6.16
N LEU A 54 -13.55 8.55 7.21
CA LEU A 54 -12.09 8.55 7.19
C LEU A 54 -11.53 7.12 7.09
N ALA A 55 -12.06 6.17 7.86
CA ALA A 55 -11.65 4.77 7.80
C ALA A 55 -11.85 4.19 6.40
N GLN A 56 -13.04 4.39 5.81
CA GLN A 56 -13.33 3.92 4.46
C GLN A 56 -12.36 4.51 3.43
N LYS A 57 -12.07 5.82 3.50
CA LYS A 57 -11.10 6.47 2.59
C LYS A 57 -9.70 5.89 2.70
N LEU A 58 -9.27 5.50 3.91
CA LEU A 58 -7.96 4.89 4.12
C LEU A 58 -7.91 3.47 3.56
N ASP A 59 -8.98 2.70 3.72
CA ASP A 59 -9.11 1.37 3.14
C ASP A 59 -9.14 1.43 1.60
N ASP A 60 -9.96 2.32 1.03
CA ASP A 60 -10.03 2.55 -0.42
C ASP A 60 -8.66 2.96 -0.98
N ALA A 61 -7.98 3.91 -0.35
CA ALA A 61 -6.65 4.36 -0.79
C ALA A 61 -5.59 3.26 -0.71
N ARG A 62 -5.69 2.37 0.28
CA ARG A 62 -4.81 1.20 0.41
C ARG A 62 -5.06 0.22 -0.73
N ASP A 63 -6.32 -0.10 -1.00
CA ASP A 63 -6.70 -1.05 -2.04
C ASP A 63 -6.33 -0.52 -3.43
N GLU A 64 -6.60 0.75 -3.72
CA GLU A 64 -6.13 1.42 -4.94
C GLU A 64 -4.61 1.38 -5.06
N GLY A 65 -3.89 1.65 -3.97
CA GLY A 65 -2.42 1.59 -3.92
C GLY A 65 -1.88 0.20 -4.26
N ILE A 66 -2.51 -0.86 -3.73
CA ILE A 66 -2.16 -2.25 -4.03
C ILE A 66 -2.41 -2.55 -5.50
N GLN A 67 -3.60 -2.23 -6.02
CA GLN A 67 -3.96 -2.48 -7.43
C GLN A 67 -3.01 -1.77 -8.41
N ILE A 68 -2.70 -0.50 -8.16
CA ILE A 68 -1.75 0.27 -8.96
C ILE A 68 -0.35 -0.37 -8.89
N GLY A 69 0.09 -0.78 -7.70
CA GLY A 69 1.38 -1.43 -7.50
C GLY A 69 1.50 -2.76 -8.26
N GLU A 70 0.48 -3.60 -8.17
CA GLU A 70 0.43 -4.90 -8.87
C GLU A 70 0.42 -4.72 -10.39
N GLU A 71 -0.40 -3.82 -10.92
CA GLU A 71 -0.48 -3.62 -12.37
C GLU A 71 0.84 -3.04 -12.92
N ARG A 72 1.43 -2.05 -12.24
CA ARG A 72 2.74 -1.50 -12.64
C ARG A 72 3.82 -2.57 -12.58
N GLY A 73 3.92 -3.30 -11.47
CA GLY A 73 4.91 -4.36 -11.29
C GLY A 73 4.78 -5.46 -12.34
N ARG A 74 3.56 -5.85 -12.69
CA ARG A 74 3.27 -6.83 -13.74
C ARG A 74 3.73 -6.32 -15.12
N GLN A 75 3.39 -5.08 -15.48
CA GLN A 75 3.74 -4.51 -16.78
C GLN A 75 5.26 -4.33 -16.93
N GLU A 76 5.92 -3.80 -15.90
CA GLU A 76 7.39 -3.66 -15.87
C GLU A 76 8.06 -5.03 -15.96
N GLY A 77 7.59 -6.01 -15.19
CA GLY A 77 8.09 -7.38 -15.21
C GLY A 77 7.98 -8.03 -16.59
N ILE A 78 6.84 -7.87 -17.27
CA ILE A 78 6.64 -8.37 -18.64
C ILE A 78 7.60 -7.68 -19.62
N LEU A 79 7.75 -6.36 -19.55
CA LEU A 79 8.61 -5.61 -20.45
C LEU A 79 10.08 -6.02 -20.29
N ILE A 80 10.58 -6.04 -19.05
CA ILE A 80 11.95 -6.42 -18.72
C ILE A 80 12.19 -7.88 -19.12
N GLY A 81 11.27 -8.78 -18.74
CA GLY A 81 11.35 -10.20 -19.07
C GLY A 81 11.40 -10.45 -20.57
N HIS A 82 10.56 -9.78 -21.35
CA HIS A 82 10.55 -9.91 -22.81
C HIS A 82 11.83 -9.35 -23.46
N GLN A 83 12.35 -8.22 -22.98
CA GLN A 83 13.61 -7.66 -23.50
C GLN A 83 14.79 -8.58 -23.19
N LYS A 84 14.91 -9.03 -21.94
CA LYS A 84 15.96 -9.95 -21.50
C LYS A 84 15.88 -11.27 -22.25
N GLY A 85 14.70 -11.88 -22.33
CA GLY A 85 14.49 -13.14 -23.05
C GLY A 85 14.80 -13.04 -24.54
N ARG A 86 14.46 -11.93 -25.21
CA ARG A 86 14.85 -11.71 -26.61
C ARG A 86 16.37 -11.55 -26.77
N ALA A 87 17.04 -10.86 -25.86
CA ALA A 87 18.50 -10.71 -25.91
C ALA A 87 19.21 -12.04 -25.66
N GLU A 88 18.82 -12.77 -24.61
CA GLU A 88 19.36 -14.10 -24.28
C GLU A 88 19.11 -15.10 -25.40
N GLY A 89 17.90 -15.13 -25.97
CA GLY A 89 17.57 -16.01 -27.10
C GLY A 89 18.42 -15.73 -28.34
N LYS A 90 18.68 -14.46 -28.67
CA LYS A 90 19.60 -14.11 -29.78
C LYS A 90 21.02 -14.62 -29.53
N ILE A 91 21.51 -14.49 -28.30
CA ILE A 91 22.85 -14.98 -27.93
C ILE A 91 22.90 -16.51 -28.03
N GLU A 92 21.89 -17.20 -27.51
CA GLU A 92 21.81 -18.66 -27.55
C GLU A 92 21.79 -19.18 -28.99
N VAL A 93 20.95 -18.59 -29.85
CA VAL A 93 20.90 -18.91 -31.28
C VAL A 93 22.25 -18.68 -31.94
N ALA A 94 22.93 -17.56 -31.68
CA ALA A 94 24.27 -17.32 -32.21
C ALA A 94 25.27 -18.41 -31.77
N LYS A 95 25.30 -18.75 -30.48
CA LYS A 95 26.20 -19.79 -29.96
C LYS A 95 25.93 -21.13 -30.64
N ASN A 96 24.67 -21.49 -30.82
CA ASN A 96 24.29 -22.75 -31.49
C ASN A 96 24.71 -22.77 -32.98
N LEU A 97 24.51 -21.66 -33.70
CA LEU A 97 24.95 -21.54 -35.09
C LEU A 97 26.49 -21.61 -35.23
N LEU A 98 27.23 -20.99 -34.30
CA LEU A 98 28.69 -21.08 -34.25
C LEU A 98 29.16 -22.52 -34.02
N ARG A 99 28.53 -23.26 -33.09
CA ARG A 99 28.81 -24.70 -32.88
C ARG A 99 28.50 -25.54 -34.11
N ALA A 100 27.48 -25.15 -34.88
CA ALA A 100 27.14 -25.79 -36.15
C ALA A 100 28.09 -25.42 -37.31
N GLY A 101 29.13 -24.61 -37.05
CA GLY A 101 30.13 -24.24 -38.05
C GLY A 101 29.69 -23.12 -39.00
N ILE A 102 28.58 -22.43 -38.73
CA ILE A 102 28.11 -21.31 -39.54
C ILE A 102 29.06 -20.11 -39.34
N SER A 103 29.35 -19.40 -40.43
CA SER A 103 30.31 -18.29 -40.42
C SER A 103 29.82 -17.09 -39.60
N VAL A 104 30.76 -16.40 -38.97
CA VAL A 104 30.51 -15.17 -38.20
C VAL A 104 29.78 -14.11 -39.03
N ASP A 105 30.14 -13.99 -40.32
CA ASP A 105 29.52 -13.03 -41.24
C ASP A 105 28.04 -13.30 -41.47
N ILE A 106 27.66 -14.56 -41.71
CA ILE A 106 26.26 -14.94 -41.93
C ILE A 106 25.44 -14.72 -40.65
N ILE A 107 25.98 -15.11 -39.49
CA ILE A 107 25.29 -14.95 -38.21
C ILE A 107 25.08 -13.47 -37.87
N ALA A 108 26.09 -12.62 -38.11
CA ALA A 108 25.97 -11.19 -37.85
C ALA A 108 24.90 -10.53 -38.74
N GLN A 109 24.74 -11.00 -39.99
CA GLN A 109 23.71 -10.49 -40.90
C GLN A 109 22.29 -10.90 -40.51
N THR A 110 22.09 -12.08 -39.92
CA THR A 110 20.74 -12.64 -39.67
C THR A 110 20.28 -12.52 -38.22
N ASN A 111 21.18 -12.55 -37.24
CA ASN A 111 20.84 -12.59 -35.81
C ASN A 111 20.61 -11.19 -35.21
N GLY A 112 20.99 -10.14 -35.93
CA GLY A 112 20.84 -8.75 -35.46
C GLY A 112 21.70 -8.44 -34.22
N LEU A 113 22.86 -9.10 -34.10
CA LEU A 113 23.94 -8.75 -33.17
C LEU A 113 25.13 -8.19 -33.97
N PRO A 114 25.91 -7.24 -33.41
CA PRO A 114 27.11 -6.73 -34.09
C PRO A 114 28.12 -7.84 -34.38
N LYS A 115 28.84 -7.73 -35.49
CA LYS A 115 29.89 -8.71 -35.87
C LYS A 115 30.94 -8.92 -34.78
N ALA A 116 31.32 -7.85 -34.07
CA ALA A 116 32.24 -7.92 -32.94
C ALA A 116 31.70 -8.77 -31.79
N GLU A 117 30.39 -8.69 -31.50
CA GLU A 117 29.75 -9.50 -30.47
C GLU A 117 29.75 -10.98 -30.88
N ILE A 118 29.42 -11.29 -32.13
CA ILE A 118 29.48 -12.68 -32.64
C ILE A 118 30.91 -13.24 -32.60
N ALA A 119 31.92 -12.42 -32.91
CA ALA A 119 33.32 -12.82 -32.81
C ALA A 119 33.72 -13.16 -31.36
N ARG A 120 33.32 -12.35 -30.38
CA ARG A 120 33.52 -12.66 -28.96
C ARG A 120 32.83 -13.96 -28.55
N LEU A 121 31.57 -14.14 -28.95
CA LEU A 121 30.82 -15.36 -28.68
C LEU A 121 31.48 -16.61 -29.30
N LYS A 122 32.17 -16.46 -30.44
CA LYS A 122 32.93 -17.55 -31.05
C LYS A 122 34.08 -17.97 -30.16
N GLU A 123 34.87 -17.03 -29.64
CA GLU A 123 35.96 -17.31 -28.70
C GLU A 123 35.44 -18.01 -27.43
N GLU A 124 34.31 -17.56 -26.88
CA GLU A 124 33.65 -18.18 -25.72
C GLU A 124 33.21 -19.63 -25.96
N VAL A 125 32.83 -19.99 -27.19
CA VAL A 125 32.33 -21.33 -27.54
C VAL A 125 33.46 -22.29 -27.92
N THR A 126 34.59 -21.77 -28.40
CA THR A 126 35.77 -22.56 -28.76
C THR A 126 36.80 -22.71 -27.64
N SER A 127 36.64 -21.95 -26.55
CA SER A 127 37.43 -22.10 -25.31
C SER A 127 36.89 -23.24 -24.45
#